data_AF-A0A428SU87-F1
#
_entry.id   AF-A0A428SU87-F1
#
_cell.length_a   1.000
_cell.length_b   1.000
_cell.length_c   1.000
_cell.angle_alpha   90.00
_cell.angle_beta   90.00
_cell.angle_gamma   90.00
#
_symmetry.space_group_name_H-M   'P 1'
#
loop_
_entity.id
_entity.type
_entity.pdbx_description
1 polymer ?
#
loop_
_entity_poly.entity_id
_entity_poly.type
_entity_poly.pdbx_seq_one_letter_code
_entity_poly.pdbx_strand_id
1 'polypeptide(L)'
;MLLSAYFAHLSEDLFPAFLNIQLIQLIPDIIGLPNVHLDAAIIVVYYCILYHGCSLRRQFTSVSDNAKTMSKLYHQCLDAASTWESQTTGTTTDFIAAFFMVRVAAERFDIELSWNMFKLGCQYAEKIELHRLDNDPNSNSTNLDNSVLNAGRKGFWELVTMDVYFRLIHNKPPAIMACRPDAKVNLPWLAGPGSQVGEETTTAIRFLIDSRRTFILMDFFQLLEDYKARPDLDLVSTTEALCRDIETLYEQWGIDAWVRKMIESDGQLWTIAGVALEGYTCIIFMLRRAISVRSGIPENQELDPEVTNHPLVLNASRYILEIVALLLAAIPSMGTVAVTV
;
A
#
# COMPACT_ATOMS: atom_id res chain seq x y z
N MET A 1 -4.25 -14.40 19.48
CA MET A 1 -3.06 -14.91 18.78
C MET A 1 -2.90 -14.31 17.38
N LEU A 2 -3.94 -14.29 16.52
CA LEU A 2 -3.85 -13.61 15.21
C LEU A 2 -3.75 -12.08 15.37
N LEU A 3 -4.60 -11.50 16.22
CA LEU A 3 -4.53 -10.07 16.56
C LEU A 3 -3.14 -9.67 17.08
N SER A 4 -2.53 -10.47 17.97
CA SER A 4 -1.20 -10.19 18.51
C SER A 4 -0.11 -10.28 17.44
N ALA A 5 -0.21 -11.21 16.48
CA ALA A 5 0.74 -11.29 15.38
C ALA A 5 0.62 -10.08 14.45
N TYR A 6 -0.60 -9.64 14.15
CA TYR A 6 -0.83 -8.42 13.37
C TYR A 6 -0.23 -7.18 14.06
N PHE A 7 -0.59 -6.94 15.32
CA PHE A 7 -0.11 -5.74 16.04
C PHE A 7 1.38 -5.78 16.38
N ALA A 8 2.05 -6.93 16.28
CA ALA A 8 3.50 -7.03 16.45
C ALA A 8 4.28 -6.72 15.16
N HIS A 9 3.63 -6.72 13.99
CA HIS A 9 4.32 -6.71 12.69
C HIS A 9 3.78 -5.69 11.67
N LEU A 10 2.52 -5.24 11.80
CA LEU A 10 1.86 -4.31 10.87
C LEU A 10 1.15 -3.14 11.59
N SER A 11 1.38 -2.94 12.90
CA SER A 11 0.68 -1.93 13.69
C SER A 11 0.90 -0.50 13.18
N GLU A 12 2.03 -0.20 12.56
CA GLU A 12 2.35 1.17 12.10
C GLU A 12 1.87 1.49 10.68
N ASP A 13 1.57 0.46 9.88
CA ASP A 13 1.22 0.59 8.46
C ASP A 13 -0.23 1.02 8.22
N LEU A 14 -1.10 0.94 9.25
CA LEU A 14 -2.55 1.07 9.07
C LEU A 14 -3.15 1.97 10.14
N PHE A 15 -3.17 3.26 9.83
CA PHE A 15 -4.04 4.25 10.46
C PHE A 15 -4.26 4.10 11.98
N PRO A 16 -3.21 4.02 12.80
CA PRO A 16 -3.40 3.64 14.21
C PRO A 16 -4.31 4.63 14.94
N ALA A 17 -4.26 5.91 14.56
CA ALA A 17 -5.10 6.96 15.13
C ALA A 17 -6.58 6.88 14.72
N PHE A 18 -6.92 6.16 13.65
CA PHE A 18 -8.32 5.98 13.24
C PHE A 18 -8.91 4.64 13.71
N LEU A 19 -8.09 3.73 14.24
CA LEU A 19 -8.53 2.43 14.75
C LEU A 19 -8.61 2.43 16.28
N ASN A 20 -9.79 2.09 16.80
CA ASN A 20 -9.91 1.77 18.22
C ASN A 20 -9.39 0.35 18.47
N ILE A 21 -8.08 0.23 18.75
CA ILE A 21 -7.40 -1.07 18.98
C ILE A 21 -8.06 -1.84 20.14
N GLN A 22 -8.48 -1.15 21.20
CA GLN A 22 -9.15 -1.78 22.34
C GLN A 22 -10.48 -2.42 21.93
N LEU A 23 -11.25 -1.74 21.09
CA LEU A 23 -12.48 -2.31 20.52
C LEU A 23 -12.17 -3.54 19.67
N ILE A 24 -11.19 -3.46 18.76
CA ILE A 24 -10.79 -4.61 17.92
C ILE A 24 -10.38 -5.83 18.77
N GLN A 25 -9.66 -5.61 19.86
CA GLN A 25 -9.27 -6.66 20.80
C GLN A 25 -10.45 -7.25 21.57
N LEU A 26 -11.52 -6.48 21.80
CA LEU A 26 -12.72 -6.90 22.52
C LEU A 26 -13.72 -7.64 21.62
N ILE A 27 -13.71 -7.41 20.31
CA ILE A 27 -14.65 -8.03 19.35
C ILE A 27 -14.82 -9.55 19.54
N PRO A 28 -13.76 -10.38 19.72
CA PRO A 28 -13.94 -11.82 19.92
C PRO A 28 -14.88 -12.19 21.08
N ASP A 29 -14.94 -11.35 22.12
CA ASP A 29 -15.72 -11.62 23.33
C ASP A 29 -17.16 -11.11 23.22
N ILE A 30 -17.42 -10.16 22.31
CA ILE A 30 -18.73 -9.48 22.20
C ILE A 30 -19.46 -9.77 20.88
N ILE A 31 -18.77 -10.30 19.87
CA ILE A 31 -19.36 -10.64 18.58
C ILE A 31 -20.40 -11.75 18.75
N GLY A 32 -21.62 -11.51 18.23
CA GLY A 32 -22.73 -12.46 18.31
C GLY A 32 -23.52 -12.42 19.63
N LEU A 33 -23.18 -11.55 20.58
CA LEU A 33 -24.03 -11.34 21.77
C LEU A 33 -25.35 -10.68 21.36
N PRO A 34 -26.53 -11.17 21.86
CA PRO A 34 -27.84 -10.72 21.36
C PRO A 34 -28.12 -9.22 21.46
N ASN A 35 -27.51 -8.54 22.43
CA ASN A 35 -27.74 -7.12 22.71
C ASN A 35 -26.57 -6.22 22.26
N VAL A 36 -25.57 -6.77 21.56
CA VAL A 36 -24.42 -6.01 21.06
C VAL A 36 -24.52 -5.91 19.55
N HIS A 37 -24.63 -4.67 19.06
CA HIS A 37 -24.58 -4.38 17.63
C HIS A 37 -23.25 -3.71 17.31
N LEU A 38 -22.43 -4.40 16.54
CA LEU A 38 -21.19 -3.88 16.00
C LEU A 38 -21.48 -3.22 14.65
N ASP A 39 -20.83 -2.10 14.39
CA ASP A 39 -20.83 -1.44 13.10
C ASP A 39 -20.33 -2.41 12.00
N ALA A 40 -20.99 -2.44 10.84
CA ALA A 40 -20.61 -3.41 9.81
C ALA A 40 -19.19 -3.17 9.25
N ALA A 41 -18.75 -1.91 9.18
CA ALA A 41 -17.40 -1.56 8.74
C ALA A 41 -16.35 -2.04 9.76
N ILE A 42 -16.62 -1.94 11.07
CA ILE A 42 -15.69 -2.46 12.08
C ILE A 42 -15.53 -3.99 12.01
N ILE A 43 -16.60 -4.71 11.64
CA ILE A 43 -16.53 -6.17 11.43
C ILE A 43 -15.62 -6.50 10.22
N VAL A 44 -15.72 -5.74 9.13
CA VAL A 44 -14.82 -5.86 7.97
C VAL A 44 -13.37 -5.68 8.40
N VAL A 45 -13.08 -4.58 9.08
CA VAL A 45 -11.73 -4.27 9.60
C VAL A 45 -11.21 -5.41 10.48
N TYR A 46 -12.03 -5.91 11.41
CA TYR A 46 -11.66 -7.00 12.29
C TYR A 46 -11.24 -8.27 11.52
N TYR A 47 -12.03 -8.72 10.56
CA TYR A 47 -11.68 -9.92 9.78
C TYR A 47 -10.45 -9.70 8.89
N CYS A 48 -10.25 -8.50 8.34
CA CYS A 48 -9.05 -8.17 7.59
C CYS A 48 -7.80 -8.20 8.48
N ILE A 49 -7.87 -7.67 9.71
CA ILE A 49 -6.79 -7.76 10.70
C ILE A 49 -6.47 -9.23 11.04
N LEU A 50 -7.50 -10.07 11.23
CA LEU A 50 -7.29 -11.50 11.46
C LEU A 50 -6.63 -12.18 10.26
N TYR A 51 -7.05 -11.84 9.04
CA TYR A 51 -6.48 -12.36 7.80
C TYR A 51 -4.98 -12.04 7.71
N HIS A 52 -4.59 -10.77 7.82
CA HIS A 52 -3.18 -10.38 7.80
C HIS A 52 -2.38 -10.98 8.97
N GLY A 53 -2.96 -11.04 10.17
CA GLY A 53 -2.34 -11.70 11.32
C GLY A 53 -2.12 -13.20 11.12
N CYS A 54 -2.93 -13.86 10.28
CA CYS A 54 -2.72 -15.24 9.86
C CYS A 54 -1.51 -15.35 8.92
N SER A 55 -1.40 -14.46 7.93
CA SER A 55 -0.30 -14.45 6.96
C SER A 55 1.08 -14.26 7.63
N LEU A 56 1.15 -13.46 8.69
CA LEU A 56 2.39 -13.15 9.41
C LEU A 56 2.85 -14.22 10.40
N ARG A 57 2.00 -15.21 10.69
CA ARG A 57 2.28 -16.17 11.75
C ARG A 57 3.31 -17.21 11.28
N ARG A 58 4.52 -17.13 11.84
CA ARG A 58 5.63 -18.08 11.62
C ARG A 58 5.42 -19.51 12.17
N GLN A 59 4.31 -19.78 12.85
CA GLN A 59 4.12 -20.97 13.70
C GLN A 59 3.19 -22.04 13.13
N PHE A 60 2.83 -22.02 11.85
CA PHE A 60 2.04 -23.12 11.30
C PHE A 60 2.90 -24.38 11.15
N THR A 61 2.50 -25.44 11.86
CA THR A 61 3.14 -26.77 11.78
C THR A 61 2.87 -27.46 10.45
N SER A 62 1.87 -27.01 9.67
CA SER A 62 1.54 -27.49 8.32
C SER A 62 1.08 -26.36 7.41
N VAL A 63 1.63 -26.33 6.18
CA VAL A 63 1.26 -25.39 5.10
C VAL A 63 -0.22 -25.55 4.72
N SER A 64 -0.77 -26.78 4.75
CA SER A 64 -2.16 -27.03 4.36
C SER A 64 -3.18 -26.39 5.30
N ASP A 65 -2.85 -26.33 6.59
CA ASP A 65 -3.77 -25.82 7.61
C ASP A 65 -3.77 -24.29 7.64
N ASN A 66 -2.63 -23.67 7.31
CA ASN A 66 -2.55 -22.24 7.08
C ASN A 66 -3.42 -21.83 5.88
N ALA A 67 -3.26 -22.50 4.73
CA ALA A 67 -4.02 -22.18 3.52
C ALA A 67 -5.55 -22.31 3.74
N LYS A 68 -6.00 -23.35 4.45
CA LYS A 68 -7.41 -23.52 4.82
C LYS A 68 -7.90 -22.39 5.73
N THR A 69 -7.10 -21.99 6.71
CA THR A 69 -7.45 -20.92 7.66
C THR A 69 -7.54 -19.57 6.95
N MET A 70 -6.54 -19.22 6.12
CA MET A 70 -6.56 -18.01 5.30
C MET A 70 -7.76 -17.99 4.34
N SER A 71 -8.10 -19.12 3.71
CA SER A 71 -9.29 -19.19 2.84
C SER A 71 -10.59 -18.95 3.61
N LYS A 72 -10.71 -19.47 4.84
CA LYS A 72 -11.88 -19.22 5.68
C LYS A 72 -11.96 -17.75 6.09
N LEU A 73 -10.85 -17.15 6.50
CA LEU A 73 -10.78 -15.75 6.89
C LEU A 73 -11.12 -14.83 5.70
N TYR A 74 -10.62 -15.15 4.50
CA TYR A 74 -10.98 -14.41 3.29
C TYR A 74 -12.49 -14.46 3.00
N HIS A 75 -13.13 -15.62 3.14
CA HIS A 75 -14.59 -15.69 3.02
C HIS A 75 -15.31 -14.84 4.07
N GLN A 76 -14.82 -14.80 5.31
CA GLN A 76 -15.39 -13.92 6.33
C GLN A 76 -15.23 -12.43 5.99
N CYS A 77 -14.10 -12.04 5.39
CA CYS A 77 -13.91 -10.68 4.86
C CYS A 77 -14.96 -10.35 3.78
N LEU A 78 -15.22 -11.27 2.85
CA LEU A 78 -16.22 -11.07 1.78
C LEU A 78 -17.66 -10.99 2.31
N ASP A 79 -18.01 -11.87 3.24
CA ASP A 79 -19.34 -11.88 3.87
C ASP A 79 -19.59 -10.59 4.66
N ALA A 80 -18.57 -10.16 5.42
CA ALA A 80 -18.60 -8.90 6.15
C ALA A 80 -18.70 -7.70 5.21
N ALA A 81 -17.91 -7.69 4.12
CA ALA A 81 -17.91 -6.60 3.14
C ALA A 81 -19.28 -6.47 2.46
N SER A 82 -19.88 -7.60 2.06
CA SER A 82 -21.23 -7.62 1.45
C SER A 82 -22.29 -7.04 2.38
N THR A 83 -22.21 -7.35 3.69
CA THR A 83 -23.12 -6.79 4.70
C THR A 83 -22.90 -5.29 4.86
N TRP A 84 -21.63 -4.89 4.96
CA TRP A 84 -21.20 -3.51 5.13
C TRP A 84 -21.60 -2.59 3.97
N GLU A 85 -21.45 -3.03 2.71
CA GLU A 85 -21.82 -2.26 1.52
C GLU A 85 -23.29 -1.82 1.54
N SER A 86 -24.19 -2.63 2.11
CA SER A 86 -25.62 -2.30 2.23
C SER A 86 -25.93 -1.26 3.33
N GLN A 87 -25.00 -1.01 4.24
CA GLN A 87 -25.19 -0.19 5.44
C GLN A 87 -24.28 1.04 5.48
N THR A 88 -23.36 1.17 4.53
CA THR A 88 -22.34 2.22 4.53
C THR A 88 -22.96 3.61 4.48
N THR A 89 -22.41 4.50 5.30
CA THR A 89 -22.82 5.92 5.33
C THR A 89 -21.66 6.86 4.98
N GLY A 90 -20.48 6.34 4.66
CA GLY A 90 -19.29 7.09 4.25
C GLY A 90 -18.63 7.89 5.39
N THR A 91 -18.45 7.21 6.51
CA THR A 91 -17.71 7.62 7.71
C THR A 91 -16.21 7.32 7.57
N THR A 92 -15.42 7.75 8.56
CA THR A 92 -14.01 7.35 8.66
C THR A 92 -13.85 5.83 8.77
N THR A 93 -14.75 5.13 9.47
CA THR A 93 -14.70 3.66 9.58
C THR A 93 -14.96 2.99 8.22
N ASP A 94 -15.88 3.55 7.42
CA ASP A 94 -16.12 3.09 6.05
C ASP A 94 -14.86 3.24 5.17
N PHE A 95 -14.18 4.40 5.29
CA PHE A 95 -12.90 4.62 4.61
C PHE A 95 -11.84 3.57 4.99
N ILE A 96 -11.68 3.30 6.29
CA ILE A 96 -10.72 2.31 6.78
C ILE A 96 -11.10 0.90 6.28
N ALA A 97 -12.37 0.51 6.37
CA ALA A 97 -12.84 -0.79 5.93
C ALA A 97 -12.56 -1.02 4.44
N ALA A 98 -12.83 -0.02 3.59
CA ALA A 98 -12.49 -0.06 2.16
C ALA A 98 -10.99 -0.32 1.98
N PHE A 99 -10.15 0.44 2.68
CA PHE A 99 -8.69 0.39 2.56
C PHE A 99 -8.11 -0.96 3.01
N PHE A 100 -8.62 -1.55 4.10
CA PHE A 100 -8.24 -2.90 4.51
C PHE A 100 -8.63 -3.95 3.46
N MET A 101 -9.82 -3.82 2.86
CA MET A 101 -10.28 -4.74 1.81
C MET A 101 -9.45 -4.65 0.53
N VAL A 102 -8.91 -3.47 0.17
CA VAL A 102 -7.95 -3.33 -0.95
C VAL A 102 -6.80 -4.32 -0.82
N ARG A 103 -6.16 -4.33 0.36
CA ARG A 103 -5.00 -5.18 0.64
C ARG A 103 -5.36 -6.66 0.66
N VAL A 104 -6.43 -7.02 1.37
CA VAL A 104 -6.90 -8.42 1.44
C VAL A 104 -7.21 -8.98 0.06
N ALA A 105 -7.90 -8.22 -0.79
CA ALA A 105 -8.24 -8.64 -2.14
C ALA A 105 -6.99 -8.81 -3.02
N ALA A 106 -6.03 -7.88 -2.95
CA ALA A 106 -4.80 -7.98 -3.73
C ALA A 106 -3.89 -9.14 -3.28
N GLU A 107 -3.81 -9.43 -1.98
CA GLU A 107 -3.09 -10.61 -1.47
C GLU A 107 -3.68 -11.94 -1.99
N ARG A 108 -4.95 -11.92 -2.39
CA ARG A 108 -5.64 -13.05 -3.03
C ARG A 108 -5.63 -12.97 -4.55
N PHE A 109 -4.91 -12.02 -5.12
CA PHE A 109 -4.83 -11.73 -6.56
C PHE A 109 -6.20 -11.37 -7.18
N ASP A 110 -7.17 -10.93 -6.38
CA ASP A 110 -8.45 -10.40 -6.85
C ASP A 110 -8.32 -8.91 -7.13
N ILE A 111 -7.64 -8.59 -8.23
CA ILE A 111 -7.29 -7.21 -8.60
C ILE A 111 -8.54 -6.37 -8.90
N GLU A 112 -9.61 -6.98 -9.42
CA GLU A 112 -10.86 -6.24 -9.68
C GLU A 112 -11.57 -5.87 -8.39
N LEU A 113 -11.68 -6.79 -7.42
CA LEU A 113 -12.23 -6.46 -6.12
C LEU A 113 -11.37 -5.42 -5.40
N SER A 114 -10.04 -5.59 -5.44
CA SER A 114 -9.09 -4.64 -4.84
C SER A 114 -9.28 -3.24 -5.42
N TRP A 115 -9.39 -3.12 -6.76
CA TRP A 115 -9.64 -1.86 -7.43
C TRP A 115 -11.02 -1.25 -7.09
N ASN A 116 -12.06 -2.08 -7.00
CA ASN A 116 -13.38 -1.61 -6.62
C ASN A 116 -13.41 -1.05 -5.18
N MET A 117 -12.75 -1.74 -4.26
CA MET A 117 -12.58 -1.29 -2.88
C MET A 117 -11.75 -0.01 -2.80
N PHE A 118 -10.73 0.13 -3.64
CA PHE A 118 -9.92 1.35 -3.70
C PHE A 118 -10.74 2.56 -4.15
N LYS A 119 -11.52 2.42 -5.22
CA LYS A 119 -12.45 3.48 -5.66
C LYS A 119 -13.44 3.87 -4.57
N LEU A 120 -13.97 2.89 -3.85
CA LEU A 120 -14.89 3.13 -2.74
C LEU A 120 -14.20 3.88 -1.59
N GLY A 121 -12.96 3.49 -1.25
CA GLY A 121 -12.12 4.22 -0.30
C GLY A 121 -11.87 5.67 -0.72
N CYS A 122 -11.62 5.92 -2.00
CA CYS A 122 -11.47 7.28 -2.54
C CYS A 122 -12.76 8.11 -2.38
N GLN A 123 -13.93 7.51 -2.63
CA GLN A 123 -15.23 8.18 -2.44
C GLN A 123 -15.47 8.54 -0.96
N TYR A 124 -15.12 7.65 -0.03
CA TYR A 124 -15.23 7.96 1.40
C TYR A 124 -14.22 9.02 1.86
N ALA A 125 -12.99 8.96 1.37
CA ALA A 125 -11.97 9.99 1.62
C ALA A 125 -12.40 11.38 1.16
N GLU A 126 -13.11 11.46 0.03
CA GLU A 126 -13.76 12.69 -0.43
C GLU A 126 -14.85 13.15 0.53
N LYS A 127 -15.73 12.25 0.95
CA LYS A 127 -16.87 12.56 1.83
C LYS A 127 -16.46 13.04 3.22
N ILE A 128 -15.37 12.50 3.76
CA ILE A 128 -14.77 12.96 5.03
C ILE A 128 -13.78 14.12 4.84
N GLU A 129 -13.71 14.68 3.62
CA GLU A 129 -12.91 15.84 3.26
C GLU A 129 -11.39 15.70 3.53
N LEU A 130 -10.80 14.51 3.38
CA LEU A 130 -9.35 14.31 3.56
C LEU A 130 -8.49 15.21 2.65
N HIS A 131 -9.00 15.58 1.49
CA HIS A 131 -8.33 16.47 0.55
C HIS A 131 -8.29 17.95 0.99
N ARG A 132 -9.00 18.31 2.07
CA ARG A 132 -9.14 19.69 2.58
C ARG A 132 -8.61 19.85 4.01
N LEU A 133 -7.86 18.88 4.52
CA LEU A 133 -7.36 18.87 5.90
C LEU A 133 -6.63 20.16 6.29
N ASP A 134 -5.94 20.81 5.35
CA ASP A 134 -5.15 22.02 5.59
C ASP A 134 -5.76 23.30 4.98
N ASN A 135 -7.06 23.31 4.63
CA ASN A 135 -7.69 24.46 3.95
C ASN A 135 -8.05 25.64 4.87
N ASP A 136 -8.29 25.44 6.17
CA ASP A 136 -8.78 26.50 7.07
C ASP A 136 -7.83 26.80 8.24
N PRO A 137 -7.02 27.87 8.14
CA PRO A 137 -6.15 28.32 9.24
C PRO A 137 -6.91 28.95 10.42
N ASN A 138 -8.21 29.26 10.26
CA ASN A 138 -9.08 29.87 11.28
C ASN A 138 -10.14 28.92 11.83
N SER A 139 -10.33 27.74 11.23
CA SER A 139 -11.05 26.66 11.90
C SER A 139 -10.33 26.41 13.23
N ASN A 140 -11.09 26.12 14.28
CA ASN A 140 -10.54 25.75 15.58
C ASN A 140 -9.83 24.37 15.52
N SER A 141 -8.88 24.18 14.59
CA SER A 141 -7.85 23.16 14.57
C SER A 141 -7.00 23.17 15.86
N THR A 142 -7.14 24.22 16.68
CA THR A 142 -6.75 24.24 18.09
C THR A 142 -7.45 23.19 18.96
N ASN A 143 -8.53 22.54 18.50
CA ASN A 143 -9.25 21.48 19.23
C ASN A 143 -9.19 20.07 18.59
N LEU A 144 -8.69 19.91 17.36
CA LEU A 144 -8.53 18.57 16.79
C LEU A 144 -7.15 18.04 17.19
N ASP A 145 -7.11 16.85 17.77
CA ASP A 145 -5.86 16.22 18.18
C ASP A 145 -4.90 16.17 16.99
N ASN A 146 -3.69 16.71 17.17
CA ASN A 146 -2.63 16.70 16.17
C ASN A 146 -2.35 15.28 15.65
N SER A 147 -2.58 14.26 16.48
CA SER A 147 -2.46 12.85 16.07
C SER A 147 -3.46 12.47 14.95
N VAL A 148 -4.70 12.96 15.06
CA VAL A 148 -5.79 12.69 14.11
C VAL A 148 -5.54 13.43 12.79
N LEU A 149 -5.11 14.70 12.88
CA LEU A 149 -4.70 15.47 11.70
C LEU A 149 -3.54 14.79 10.96
N ASN A 150 -2.53 14.35 11.70
CA ASN A 150 -1.37 13.69 11.12
C ASN A 150 -1.75 12.35 10.45
N ALA A 151 -2.64 11.57 11.08
CA ALA A 151 -3.14 10.34 10.49
C ALA A 151 -3.96 10.58 9.21
N GLY A 152 -4.74 11.67 9.17
CA GLY A 152 -5.45 12.09 7.96
C GLY A 152 -4.49 12.39 6.81
N ARG A 153 -3.40 13.13 7.09
CA ARG A 153 -2.35 13.40 6.09
C ARG A 153 -1.70 12.10 5.60
N LYS A 154 -1.30 11.20 6.51
CA LYS A 154 -0.75 9.88 6.14
C LYS A 154 -1.70 9.14 5.19
N GLY A 155 -3.00 9.16 5.47
CA GLY A 155 -3.97 8.46 4.62
C GLY A 155 -4.18 9.03 3.26
N PHE A 156 -4.21 10.36 3.18
CA PHE A 156 -4.28 11.02 1.90
C PHE A 156 -3.06 10.68 1.02
N TRP A 157 -1.85 10.70 1.58
CA TRP A 157 -0.63 10.39 0.82
C TRP A 157 -0.50 8.91 0.47
N GLU A 158 -0.97 8.01 1.33
CA GLU A 158 -1.07 6.58 1.04
C GLU A 158 -2.03 6.31 -0.14
N LEU A 159 -3.19 6.98 -0.13
CA LEU A 159 -4.16 6.94 -1.22
C LEU A 159 -3.55 7.41 -2.56
N VAL A 160 -2.82 8.53 -2.57
CA VAL A 160 -2.12 9.02 -3.76
C VAL A 160 -1.11 8.00 -4.27
N THR A 161 -0.38 7.37 -3.36
CA THR A 161 0.62 6.34 -3.68
C THR A 161 -0.05 5.09 -4.28
N MET A 162 -1.13 4.60 -3.70
CA MET A 162 -1.88 3.47 -4.26
C MET A 162 -2.48 3.78 -5.65
N ASP A 163 -2.98 5.00 -5.88
CA ASP A 163 -3.52 5.37 -7.20
C ASP A 163 -2.47 5.22 -8.31
N VAL A 164 -1.25 5.72 -8.07
CA VAL A 164 -0.17 5.59 -9.05
C VAL A 164 0.26 4.14 -9.26
N TYR A 165 0.20 3.28 -8.23
CA TYR A 165 0.48 1.85 -8.36
C TYR A 165 -0.56 1.09 -9.15
N PHE A 166 -1.86 1.26 -8.84
CA PHE A 166 -2.95 0.67 -9.61
C PHE A 166 -2.86 1.05 -11.09
N ARG A 167 -2.52 2.30 -11.37
CA ARG A 167 -2.30 2.78 -12.74
C ARG A 167 -1.12 2.11 -13.40
N LEU A 168 0.01 1.99 -12.70
CA LEU A 168 1.27 1.49 -13.28
C LEU A 168 1.23 -0.03 -13.49
N ILE A 169 0.87 -0.78 -12.45
CA ILE A 169 1.00 -2.24 -12.39
C ILE A 169 -0.23 -2.92 -13.02
N HIS A 170 -1.42 -2.36 -12.78
CA HIS A 170 -2.68 -3.00 -13.17
C HIS A 170 -3.40 -2.29 -14.33
N ASN A 171 -2.77 -1.25 -14.91
CA ASN A 171 -3.32 -0.43 -15.97
C ASN A 171 -4.77 0.06 -15.67
N LYS A 172 -5.05 0.38 -14.41
CA LYS A 172 -6.32 0.98 -14.02
C LYS A 172 -6.33 2.47 -14.37
N PRO A 173 -7.50 3.06 -14.68
CA PRO A 173 -7.61 4.51 -14.80
C PRO A 173 -7.37 5.16 -13.42
N PRO A 174 -6.97 6.44 -13.36
CA PRO A 174 -6.90 7.14 -12.07
C PRO A 174 -8.28 7.15 -11.39
N ALA A 175 -8.34 6.73 -10.12
CA ALA A 175 -9.52 6.86 -9.27
C ALA A 175 -9.43 8.09 -8.39
N ILE A 176 -8.23 8.39 -7.91
CA ILE A 176 -7.89 9.74 -7.46
C ILE A 176 -7.48 10.45 -8.74
N MET A 177 -8.47 10.96 -9.49
CA MET A 177 -8.25 11.79 -10.67
C MET A 177 -7.02 12.66 -10.43
N ALA A 178 -5.94 12.41 -11.15
CA ALA A 178 -4.61 13.00 -10.95
C ALA A 178 -4.65 14.39 -10.29
N CYS A 179 -4.29 14.47 -9.00
CA CYS A 179 -4.07 15.70 -8.23
C CYS A 179 -5.16 16.76 -8.38
N ARG A 180 -6.33 16.52 -7.75
CA ARG A 180 -7.27 17.57 -7.36
C ARG A 180 -6.53 18.91 -7.15
N PRO A 181 -6.66 19.90 -8.05
CA PRO A 181 -5.91 21.15 -7.94
C PRO A 181 -6.27 21.94 -6.67
N ASP A 182 -7.43 21.62 -6.09
CA ASP A 182 -7.94 22.16 -4.83
C ASP A 182 -7.49 21.37 -3.59
N ALA A 183 -6.82 20.23 -3.76
CA ALA A 183 -6.31 19.46 -2.62
C ALA A 183 -5.22 20.26 -1.91
N LYS A 184 -5.43 20.51 -0.62
CA LYS A 184 -4.46 21.15 0.25
C LYS A 184 -4.23 20.23 1.44
N VAL A 185 -3.20 19.40 1.29
CA VAL A 185 -2.77 18.45 2.30
C VAL A 185 -1.26 18.51 2.40
N ASN A 186 -0.76 18.95 3.55
CA ASN A 186 0.66 18.98 3.86
C ASN A 186 1.21 17.55 3.98
N LEU A 187 2.53 17.40 3.90
CA LEU A 187 3.18 16.15 4.26
C LEU A 187 2.94 15.84 5.75
N PRO A 188 2.79 14.56 6.13
CA PRO A 188 2.66 14.16 7.52
C PRO A 188 3.95 14.43 8.30
N TRP A 189 3.78 14.58 9.60
CA TRP A 189 4.82 14.72 10.59
C TRP A 189 5.45 13.35 10.81
N LEU A 190 6.77 13.30 10.66
CA LEU A 190 7.55 12.06 10.71
C LEU A 190 7.97 11.65 12.12
N ALA A 191 7.98 12.58 13.08
CA ALA A 191 8.33 12.33 14.47
C ALA A 191 7.20 12.75 15.40
N GLY A 192 6.82 11.88 16.34
CA GLY A 192 5.90 12.23 17.43
C GLY A 192 6.60 13.06 18.51
N PRO A 193 5.87 13.89 19.28
CA PRO A 193 6.43 14.52 20.47
C PRO A 193 6.80 13.43 21.49
N GLY A 194 8.11 13.19 21.67
CA GLY A 194 8.67 12.21 22.63
C GLY A 194 9.20 10.91 22.03
N SER A 195 9.44 10.84 20.72
CA SER A 195 9.78 9.58 20.03
C SER A 195 11.06 8.91 20.52
N GLN A 196 11.01 7.57 20.67
CA GLN A 196 12.20 6.74 20.83
C GLN A 196 12.90 6.53 19.47
N VAL A 197 14.23 6.53 19.48
CA VAL A 197 15.12 6.74 18.32
C VAL A 197 15.13 5.57 17.29
N GLY A 198 14.38 4.49 17.50
CA GLY A 198 14.45 3.25 16.70
C GLY A 198 13.34 3.08 15.65
N GLU A 199 12.16 2.61 16.08
CA GLU A 199 11.06 2.15 15.23
C GLU A 199 10.44 3.28 14.39
N GLU A 200 10.25 4.46 14.99
CA GLU A 200 9.74 5.66 14.31
C GLU A 200 10.67 6.13 13.17
N THR A 201 11.97 5.83 13.27
CA THR A 201 12.95 6.19 12.23
C THR A 201 12.73 5.38 10.96
N THR A 202 12.46 4.07 11.05
CA THR A 202 12.20 3.23 9.87
C THR A 202 10.95 3.67 9.15
N THR A 203 9.87 3.94 9.88
CA THR A 203 8.58 4.36 9.31
C THR A 203 8.68 5.75 8.66
N ALA A 204 9.45 6.66 9.27
CA ALA A 204 9.76 7.95 8.67
C ALA A 204 10.57 7.82 7.37
N ILE A 205 11.60 6.96 7.36
CA ILE A 205 12.42 6.71 6.16
C ILE A 205 11.56 6.08 5.05
N ARG A 206 10.73 5.08 5.38
CA ARG A 206 9.78 4.47 4.43
C ARG A 206 8.91 5.54 3.79
N PHE A 207 8.26 6.38 4.60
CA PHE A 207 7.42 7.45 4.08
C PHE A 207 8.16 8.39 3.12
N LEU A 208 9.41 8.75 3.42
CA LEU A 208 10.22 9.62 2.55
C LEU A 208 10.55 8.95 1.22
N ILE A 209 10.88 7.66 1.23
CA ILE A 209 11.15 6.87 0.02
C ILE A 209 9.88 6.73 -0.81
N ASP A 210 8.77 6.36 -0.18
CA ASP A 210 7.46 6.19 -0.81
C ASP A 210 7.02 7.50 -1.46
N SER A 211 7.12 8.62 -0.75
CA SER A 211 6.78 9.95 -1.28
C SER A 211 7.62 10.33 -2.50
N ARG A 212 8.96 10.17 -2.43
CA ARG A 212 9.84 10.51 -3.56
C ARG A 212 9.56 9.65 -4.77
N ARG A 213 9.32 8.35 -4.57
CA ARG A 213 8.95 7.42 -5.63
C ARG A 213 7.58 7.75 -6.23
N THR A 214 6.60 8.12 -5.40
CA THR A 214 5.28 8.57 -5.87
C THR A 214 5.41 9.80 -6.77
N PHE A 215 6.27 10.77 -6.43
CA PHE A 215 6.53 11.92 -7.31
C PHE A 215 7.18 11.52 -8.64
N ILE A 216 8.15 10.60 -8.63
CA ILE A 216 8.75 10.05 -9.87
C ILE A 216 7.67 9.40 -10.75
N LEU A 217 6.75 8.63 -10.15
CA LEU A 217 5.64 8.01 -10.89
C LEU A 217 4.66 9.06 -11.44
N MET A 218 4.39 10.12 -10.70
CA MET A 218 3.57 11.24 -11.19
C MET A 218 4.22 11.90 -12.41
N ASP A 219 5.53 12.15 -12.37
CA ASP A 219 6.29 12.70 -13.50
C ASP A 219 6.26 11.75 -14.71
N PHE A 220 6.38 10.44 -14.48
CA PHE A 220 6.23 9.42 -15.53
C PHE A 220 4.84 9.47 -16.19
N PHE A 221 3.78 9.59 -15.40
CA PHE A 221 2.43 9.70 -15.97
C PHE A 221 2.22 11.01 -16.72
N GLN A 222 2.77 12.12 -16.23
CA GLN A 222 2.75 13.39 -16.97
C GLN A 222 3.49 13.27 -18.30
N LEU A 223 4.65 12.61 -18.31
CA LEU A 223 5.41 12.30 -19.52
C LEU A 223 4.58 11.48 -20.54
N LEU A 224 3.81 10.50 -20.08
CA LEU A 224 2.92 9.72 -20.95
C LEU A 224 1.81 10.57 -21.57
N GLU A 225 1.19 11.47 -20.80
CA GLU A 225 0.18 12.39 -21.32
C GLU A 225 0.79 13.40 -22.32
N ASP A 226 1.96 13.93 -22.00
CA ASP A 226 2.70 14.83 -22.88
C ASP A 226 3.08 14.15 -24.21
N TYR A 227 3.50 12.88 -24.16
CA TYR A 227 3.82 12.10 -25.36
C TYR A 227 2.60 11.85 -26.25
N LYS A 228 1.43 11.58 -25.65
CA LYS A 228 0.17 11.45 -26.41
C LYS A 228 -0.17 12.75 -27.16
N ALA A 229 0.10 13.89 -26.54
CA ALA A 229 -0.10 15.20 -27.17
C ALA A 229 1.00 15.53 -28.19
N ARG A 230 2.24 15.09 -27.95
CA ARG A 230 3.45 15.39 -28.73
C ARG A 230 4.36 14.16 -28.84
N PRO A 231 4.18 13.32 -29.89
CA PRO A 231 4.91 12.06 -30.04
C PRO A 231 6.40 12.19 -30.41
N ASP A 232 6.94 13.41 -30.52
CA ASP A 232 8.35 13.70 -30.81
C ASP A 232 9.26 13.62 -29.58
N LEU A 233 8.68 13.49 -28.38
CA LEU A 233 9.42 13.30 -27.13
C LEU A 233 10.12 11.93 -27.11
N ASP A 234 11.37 11.92 -26.66
CA ASP A 234 12.13 10.68 -26.41
C ASP A 234 11.61 10.02 -25.12
N LEU A 235 10.46 9.36 -25.25
CA LEU A 235 9.70 8.75 -24.16
C LEU A 235 10.53 7.72 -23.39
N VAL A 236 11.27 6.87 -24.09
CA VAL A 236 12.02 5.78 -23.45
C VAL A 236 13.26 6.32 -22.73
N SER A 237 14.06 7.19 -23.36
CA SER A 237 15.22 7.80 -22.70
C SER A 237 14.83 8.63 -21.47
N THR A 238 13.72 9.38 -21.55
CA THR A 238 13.22 10.15 -20.40
C THR A 238 12.70 9.20 -19.30
N THR A 239 12.05 8.09 -19.67
CA THR A 239 11.65 7.05 -18.70
C THR A 239 12.86 6.38 -18.04
N GLU A 240 13.95 6.15 -18.77
CA GLU A 240 15.20 5.62 -18.21
C GLU A 240 15.79 6.57 -17.18
N ALA A 241 15.74 7.89 -17.41
CA ALA A 241 16.19 8.88 -16.43
C ALA A 241 15.38 8.78 -15.12
N LEU A 242 14.05 8.69 -15.21
CA LEU A 242 13.17 8.48 -14.04
C LEU A 242 13.47 7.15 -13.33
N CYS A 243 13.79 6.08 -14.07
CA CYS A 243 14.21 4.81 -13.47
C CYS A 243 15.53 4.94 -12.69
N ARG A 244 16.50 5.70 -13.22
CA ARG A 244 17.77 5.98 -12.54
C ARG A 244 17.58 6.85 -11.30
N ASP A 245 16.58 7.71 -11.26
CA ASP A 245 16.24 8.47 -10.05
C ASP A 245 15.77 7.53 -8.93
N ILE A 246 15.07 6.44 -9.25
CA ILE A 246 14.71 5.38 -8.28
C ILE A 246 15.96 4.62 -7.81
N GLU A 247 16.85 4.22 -8.73
CA GLU A 247 18.11 3.55 -8.34
C GLU A 247 18.97 4.44 -7.43
N THR A 248 19.08 5.73 -7.78
CA THR A 248 19.82 6.73 -6.99
C THR A 248 19.19 6.93 -5.61
N LEU A 249 17.86 6.96 -5.53
CA LEU A 249 17.14 7.00 -4.26
C LEU A 249 17.50 5.76 -3.40
N TYR A 250 17.56 4.57 -4.00
CA TYR A 250 17.81 3.33 -3.25
C TYR A 250 19.26 3.21 -2.79
N GLU A 251 20.19 3.69 -3.61
CA GLU A 251 21.60 3.84 -3.24
C GLU A 251 21.78 4.84 -2.08
N GLN A 252 21.15 6.01 -2.17
CA GLN A 252 21.21 7.06 -1.13
C GLN A 252 20.78 6.54 0.26
N TRP A 253 19.73 5.72 0.30
CA TRP A 253 19.21 5.15 1.54
C TRP A 253 19.78 3.76 1.87
N GLY A 254 20.67 3.22 1.03
CA GLY A 254 21.30 1.92 1.24
C GLY A 254 20.31 0.76 1.35
N ILE A 255 19.23 0.78 0.56
CA ILE A 255 18.08 -0.14 0.72
C ILE A 255 18.50 -1.61 0.65
N ASP A 256 19.37 -1.98 -0.29
CA ASP A 256 19.81 -3.37 -0.44
C ASP A 256 20.60 -3.86 0.78
N ALA A 257 21.48 -3.01 1.32
CA ALA A 257 22.22 -3.31 2.53
C ALA A 257 21.29 -3.38 3.75
N TRP A 258 20.25 -2.54 3.76
CA TRP A 258 19.26 -2.52 4.83
C TRP A 258 18.40 -3.79 4.85
N VAL A 259 17.92 -4.26 3.69
CA VAL A 259 17.21 -5.55 3.57
C VAL A 259 18.07 -6.69 4.12
N ARG A 260 19.34 -6.78 3.69
CA ARG A 260 20.27 -7.84 4.16
C ARG A 260 20.46 -7.81 5.68
N LYS A 261 20.66 -6.61 6.24
CA LYS A 261 20.82 -6.43 7.70
C LYS A 261 19.57 -6.82 8.48
N MET A 262 18.39 -6.54 7.94
CA MET A 262 17.12 -6.77 8.66
C MET A 262 16.67 -8.23 8.60
N ILE A 263 17.25 -9.06 7.74
CA ILE A 263 17.04 -10.52 7.81
C ILE A 263 17.63 -11.10 9.10
N GLU A 264 18.67 -10.46 9.63
CA GLU A 264 19.34 -10.86 10.86
C GLU A 264 18.61 -10.33 12.12
N SER A 265 17.67 -9.39 11.96
CA SER A 265 16.92 -8.77 13.06
C SER A 265 15.41 -8.95 12.91
N ASP A 266 14.74 -9.48 13.94
CA ASP A 266 13.33 -9.92 13.83
C ASP A 266 12.25 -8.82 13.62
N GLY A 267 12.61 -7.54 13.60
CA GLY A 267 11.68 -6.43 13.44
C GLY A 267 11.73 -5.79 12.04
N GLN A 268 10.57 -5.46 11.46
CA GLN A 268 10.40 -4.61 10.26
C GLN A 268 11.01 -5.08 8.92
N LEU A 269 11.51 -6.34 8.82
CA LEU A 269 11.98 -6.93 7.56
C LEU A 269 10.97 -6.75 6.41
N TRP A 270 9.68 -6.98 6.69
CA TRP A 270 8.61 -6.88 5.71
C TRP A 270 8.44 -5.47 5.15
N THR A 271 8.53 -4.47 6.02
CA THR A 271 8.42 -3.05 5.66
C THR A 271 9.49 -2.68 4.63
N ILE A 272 10.75 -3.03 4.91
CA ILE A 272 11.89 -2.62 4.07
C ILE A 272 12.01 -3.47 2.81
N ALA A 273 11.73 -4.78 2.91
CA ALA A 273 11.67 -5.64 1.73
C ALA A 273 10.52 -5.24 0.79
N GLY A 274 9.37 -4.83 1.34
CA GLY A 274 8.25 -4.26 0.58
C GLY A 274 8.69 -3.02 -0.19
N VAL A 275 9.30 -2.04 0.49
CA VAL A 275 9.87 -0.85 -0.14
C VAL A 275 10.79 -1.23 -1.31
N ALA A 276 11.76 -2.12 -1.09
CA ALA A 276 12.69 -2.53 -2.13
C ALA A 276 12.00 -3.18 -3.35
N LEU A 277 11.09 -4.13 -3.12
CA LEU A 277 10.35 -4.83 -4.18
C LEU A 277 9.51 -3.86 -5.02
N GLU A 278 8.85 -2.90 -4.38
CA GLU A 278 8.03 -1.89 -5.03
C GLU A 278 8.83 -1.01 -5.99
N GLY A 279 10.00 -0.48 -5.59
CA GLY A 279 10.79 0.39 -6.49
C GLY A 279 11.36 -0.33 -7.69
N TYR A 280 11.87 -1.55 -7.51
CA TYR A 280 12.32 -2.35 -8.64
C TYR A 280 11.15 -2.77 -9.54
N THR A 281 9.96 -2.98 -8.97
CA THR A 281 8.73 -3.19 -9.76
C THR A 281 8.38 -1.94 -10.58
N CYS A 282 8.49 -0.74 -10.00
CA CYS A 282 8.28 0.51 -10.73
C CYS A 282 9.18 0.61 -11.98
N ILE A 283 10.48 0.33 -11.84
CA ILE A 283 11.43 0.36 -12.96
C ILE A 283 10.97 -0.55 -14.10
N ILE A 284 10.61 -1.80 -13.77
CA ILE A 284 10.16 -2.79 -14.76
C ILE A 284 8.90 -2.32 -15.49
N PHE A 285 7.88 -1.87 -14.74
CA PHE A 285 6.60 -1.51 -15.34
C PHE A 285 6.62 -0.17 -16.06
N MET A 286 7.41 0.81 -15.61
CA MET A 286 7.60 2.08 -16.33
C MET A 286 8.22 1.84 -17.71
N LEU A 287 9.33 1.09 -17.77
CA LEU A 287 10.01 0.79 -19.03
C LEU A 287 9.15 -0.09 -19.94
N ARG A 288 8.47 -1.11 -19.39
CA ARG A 288 7.52 -1.93 -20.14
C ARG A 288 6.46 -1.06 -20.80
N ARG A 289 5.88 -0.11 -20.06
CA ARG A 289 4.82 0.75 -20.55
C ARG A 289 5.31 1.78 -21.57
N ALA A 290 6.46 2.41 -21.33
CA ALA A 290 7.06 3.35 -22.26
C ALA A 290 7.38 2.69 -23.62
N ILE A 291 7.98 1.50 -23.60
CA ILE A 291 8.31 0.74 -24.81
C ILE A 291 7.02 0.31 -25.53
N SER A 292 6.03 -0.22 -24.82
CA SER A 292 4.73 -0.61 -25.40
C SER A 292 4.03 0.56 -26.10
N VAL A 293 3.97 1.73 -25.45
CA VAL A 293 3.35 2.95 -26.00
C VAL A 293 4.09 3.42 -27.25
N ARG A 294 5.43 3.46 -27.21
CA ARG A 294 6.25 3.87 -28.37
C ARG A 294 6.12 2.91 -29.54
N SER A 295 6.13 1.60 -29.28
CA SER A 295 6.06 0.56 -30.32
C SER A 295 4.64 0.35 -30.86
N GLY A 296 3.61 0.94 -30.22
CA GLY A 296 2.20 0.73 -30.58
C GLY A 296 1.69 -0.70 -30.33
N ILE A 297 2.42 -1.48 -29.53
CA ILE A 297 2.09 -2.87 -29.21
C ILE A 297 1.14 -2.87 -28.01
N PRO A 298 0.00 -3.58 -28.05
CA PRO A 298 -0.89 -3.69 -26.89
C PRO A 298 -0.17 -4.27 -25.67
N GLU A 299 -0.38 -3.68 -24.48
CA GLU A 299 0.27 -4.10 -23.22
C GLU A 299 0.04 -5.58 -22.84
N ASN A 300 -0.98 -6.22 -23.43
CA ASN A 300 -1.41 -7.60 -23.17
C ASN A 300 -0.73 -8.67 -24.03
N GLN A 301 0.17 -8.28 -24.95
CA GLN A 301 0.94 -9.24 -25.76
C GLN A 301 2.18 -9.73 -25.00
N GLU A 302 2.80 -10.84 -25.44
CA GLU A 302 4.04 -11.37 -24.86
C GLU A 302 5.09 -10.26 -24.66
N LEU A 303 5.84 -10.33 -23.55
CA LEU A 303 6.83 -9.33 -23.17
C LEU A 303 7.78 -9.06 -24.34
N ASP A 304 7.77 -7.80 -24.82
CA ASP A 304 8.62 -7.35 -25.91
C ASP A 304 10.09 -7.73 -25.61
N PRO A 305 10.79 -8.38 -26.56
CA PRO A 305 12.22 -8.67 -26.43
C PRO A 305 13.04 -7.43 -26.04
N GLU A 306 12.62 -6.24 -26.45
CA GLU A 306 13.26 -4.99 -26.05
C GLU A 306 13.15 -4.74 -24.54
N VAL A 307 11.99 -4.99 -23.94
CA VAL A 307 11.78 -4.87 -22.48
C VAL A 307 12.61 -5.92 -21.74
N THR A 308 12.56 -7.18 -22.17
CA THR A 308 13.25 -8.28 -21.48
C THR A 308 14.77 -8.18 -21.55
N ASN A 309 15.32 -7.60 -22.62
CA ASN A 309 16.76 -7.40 -22.77
C ASN A 309 17.24 -6.03 -22.25
N HIS A 310 16.33 -5.18 -21.77
CA HIS A 310 16.69 -3.85 -21.29
C HIS A 310 17.56 -3.94 -20.02
N PRO A 311 18.74 -3.28 -19.98
CA PRO A 311 19.68 -3.41 -18.85
C PRO A 311 19.06 -3.08 -17.48
N LEU A 312 18.29 -1.99 -17.39
CA LEU A 312 17.63 -1.59 -16.15
C LEU A 312 16.57 -2.61 -15.68
N VAL A 313 15.81 -3.20 -16.62
CA VAL A 313 14.79 -4.21 -16.32
C VAL A 313 15.44 -5.49 -15.81
N LEU A 314 16.53 -5.93 -16.46
CA LEU A 314 17.31 -7.09 -16.03
C LEU A 314 17.92 -6.88 -14.65
N ASN A 315 18.45 -5.68 -14.37
CA ASN A 315 19.03 -5.34 -13.08
C ASN A 315 17.96 -5.37 -11.97
N ALA A 316 16.85 -4.66 -12.16
CA ALA A 316 15.72 -4.64 -11.24
C ALA A 316 15.15 -6.06 -10.99
N SER A 317 15.04 -6.87 -12.04
CA SER A 317 14.56 -8.25 -11.91
C SER A 317 15.50 -9.12 -11.07
N ARG A 318 16.82 -8.95 -11.21
CA ARG A 318 17.80 -9.66 -10.37
C ARG A 318 17.69 -9.27 -8.90
N TYR A 319 17.53 -7.97 -8.61
CA TYR A 319 17.33 -7.52 -7.23
C TYR A 319 16.04 -8.07 -6.61
N ILE A 320 14.93 -8.06 -7.35
CA ILE A 320 13.67 -8.68 -6.90
C ILE A 320 13.90 -10.16 -6.56
N LEU A 321 14.53 -10.92 -7.44
CA LEU A 321 14.80 -12.34 -7.21
C LEU A 321 15.72 -12.57 -6.00
N GLU A 322 16.73 -11.72 -5.82
CA GLU A 322 17.63 -11.80 -4.66
C GLU A 322 16.86 -11.53 -3.35
N ILE A 323 16.04 -10.48 -3.30
CA ILE A 323 15.22 -10.14 -2.13
C ILE A 323 14.23 -11.27 -1.82
N VAL A 324 13.54 -11.82 -2.84
CA VAL A 324 12.60 -12.93 -2.64
C VAL A 324 13.33 -14.18 -2.15
N ALA A 325 14.49 -14.52 -2.72
CA ALA A 325 15.28 -15.67 -2.27
C ALA A 325 15.72 -15.52 -0.81
N LEU A 326 16.14 -14.31 -0.43
CA LEU A 326 16.49 -13.94 0.93
C LEU A 326 15.30 -14.09 1.90
N LEU A 327 14.12 -13.59 1.53
CA LEU A 327 12.90 -13.72 2.32
C LEU A 327 12.47 -15.18 2.50
N LEU A 328 12.52 -15.98 1.44
CA LEU A 328 12.17 -17.41 1.48
C LEU A 328 13.15 -18.21 2.34
N ALA A 329 14.44 -17.86 2.32
CA ALA A 329 15.45 -18.48 3.17
C ALA A 329 15.22 -18.15 4.65
N ALA A 330 14.87 -16.90 4.95
CA ALA A 330 14.58 -16.46 6.31
C ALA A 330 13.26 -17.04 6.85
N ILE A 331 12.24 -17.18 5.99
CA ILE A 331 10.87 -17.54 6.40
C ILE A 331 10.26 -18.57 5.42
N PRO A 332 10.59 -19.87 5.57
CA PRO A 332 10.31 -20.91 4.56
C PRO A 332 8.83 -21.31 4.40
N SER A 333 7.96 -20.96 5.36
CA SER A 333 6.56 -21.43 5.41
C SER A 333 5.53 -20.38 4.96
N MET A 334 5.97 -19.38 4.22
CA MET A 334 5.18 -18.17 3.93
C MET A 334 4.12 -18.39 2.85
N GLY A 335 2.91 -17.89 3.14
CA GLY A 335 1.95 -17.48 2.10
C GLY A 335 2.38 -16.13 1.51
N THR A 336 1.90 -15.79 0.32
CA THR A 336 2.13 -14.49 -0.31
C THR A 336 1.71 -13.35 0.62
N VAL A 337 2.64 -12.43 0.93
CA VAL A 337 2.33 -11.17 1.63
C VAL A 337 2.53 -10.05 0.61
N ALA A 338 1.44 -9.42 0.19
CA ALA A 338 1.49 -8.14 -0.49
C ALA A 338 1.61 -7.06 0.60
N VAL A 339 2.80 -6.48 0.75
CA VAL A 339 3.05 -5.46 1.77
C VAL A 339 2.33 -4.15 1.41
N THR A 340 1.99 -3.96 0.13
CA THR A 340 1.21 -2.84 -0.45
C THR A 340 0.52 -3.32 -1.74
N VAL A 341 -0.53 -2.60 -2.13
CA VAL A 341 -1.16 -2.63 -3.45
C VAL A 341 -0.88 -1.29 -4.12
#